data_AF-A0A0C1GKG6-F1
#
_entry.id   AF-A0A0C1GKG6-F1
#
_cell.length_a   1.000
_cell.length_b   1.000
_cell.length_c   1.000
_cell.angle_alpha   90.00
_cell.angle_beta   90.00
_cell.angle_gamma   90.00
#
_symmetry.space_group_name_H-M   'P 1'
#
loop_
_entity.id
_entity.type
_entity.pdbx_description
1 polymer ?
#
loop_
_entity_poly.entity_id
_entity_poly.type
_entity_poly.pdbx_seq_one_letter_code
_entity_poly.pdbx_strand_id
1 'polypeptide(L)'
;MQRLRGVCEPYCLITPDLTMRYCPILILIDYINWFGVMAFGLFAIFLWTGFFAMNYGWPAKLAERAAYFSPYYTPDIDPIPMAVALLFTPLWLWAITRKNIRGRQAVTNWAAGVTLAWALLMTLFLPWLDAAKSHAPVVLQTEAALSPELKQRLSDDLECISIANEDHRARIAWAQYSDLTLHIDDAACRYRLVQQPKNTDAPPGWTKIWQGARPRNKVEGFALLKREE
;
A
#
# COMPACT_ATOMS: atom_id res chain seq x y z
N MET A 1 20.06 -14.16 33.46
CA MET A 1 19.89 -14.15 34.93
C MET A 1 20.34 -12.85 35.61
N GLN A 2 21.47 -12.23 35.25
CA GLN A 2 21.92 -10.97 35.88
C GLN A 2 20.94 -9.79 35.76
N ARG A 3 20.21 -9.68 34.64
CA ARG A 3 19.27 -8.57 34.42
C ARG A 3 17.95 -8.68 35.20
N LEU A 4 17.49 -9.92 35.44
CA LEU A 4 16.28 -10.20 36.22
C LEU A 4 16.45 -9.83 37.70
N ARG A 5 17.69 -9.94 38.23
CA ARG A 5 18.01 -9.47 39.59
C ARG A 5 17.73 -7.97 39.70
N GLY A 6 18.29 -7.14 38.82
CA GLY A 6 18.09 -5.69 38.85
C GLY A 6 16.66 -5.16 38.63
N VAL A 7 15.72 -5.98 38.13
CA VAL A 7 14.30 -5.58 37.93
C VAL A 7 13.49 -5.72 39.23
N CYS A 8 13.73 -6.77 40.03
CA CYS A 8 12.97 -7.03 41.26
C CYS A 8 13.73 -6.70 42.56
N GLU A 9 15.06 -6.54 42.50
CA GLU A 9 15.95 -6.23 43.63
C GLU A 9 15.63 -4.92 44.40
N PRO A 10 15.19 -3.81 43.78
CA PRO A 10 14.79 -2.63 44.56
C PRO A 10 13.45 -2.79 45.32
N TYR A 11 12.59 -3.73 44.91
CA TYR A 11 11.29 -3.97 45.55
C TYR A 11 11.40 -4.99 46.70
N CYS A 12 12.28 -5.98 46.57
CA CYS A 12 12.59 -6.97 47.61
C CYS A 12 13.02 -6.35 48.94
N LEU A 13 13.69 -5.20 48.91
CA LEU A 13 14.25 -4.55 50.11
C LEU A 13 13.20 -3.76 50.93
N ILE A 14 12.03 -3.45 50.37
CA ILE A 14 11.06 -2.52 50.97
C ILE A 14 9.78 -3.23 51.40
N THR A 15 9.20 -4.10 50.56
CA THR A 15 7.96 -4.84 50.87
C THR A 15 7.93 -6.21 50.16
N PRO A 16 8.23 -7.32 50.86
CA PRO A 16 8.30 -8.65 50.24
C PRO A 16 6.94 -9.13 49.69
N ASP A 17 5.81 -8.76 50.32
CA ASP A 17 4.47 -9.12 49.85
C ASP A 17 4.07 -8.46 48.52
N LEU A 18 4.41 -7.18 48.32
CA LEU A 18 4.23 -6.53 47.02
C LEU A 18 5.16 -7.15 45.98
N THR A 19 6.37 -7.54 46.38
CA THR A 19 7.34 -8.09 45.42
C THR A 19 6.84 -9.38 44.78
N MET A 20 6.19 -10.28 45.52
CA MET A 20 5.59 -11.49 44.94
C MET A 20 4.44 -11.20 43.96
N ARG A 21 3.66 -10.13 44.16
CA ARG A 21 2.55 -9.76 43.25
C ARG A 21 3.01 -8.98 42.02
N TYR A 22 3.97 -8.07 42.17
CA TYR A 22 4.35 -7.12 41.11
C TYR A 22 5.59 -7.53 40.31
N CYS A 23 6.50 -8.35 40.87
CA CYS A 23 7.66 -8.87 40.13
C CYS A 23 7.29 -9.66 38.86
N PRO A 24 6.30 -10.58 38.84
CA PRO A 24 5.90 -11.25 37.60
C PRO A 24 5.35 -10.28 36.54
N ILE A 25 4.62 -9.25 36.95
CA ILE A 25 4.09 -8.21 36.04
C ILE A 25 5.24 -7.38 35.45
N LEU A 26 6.21 -6.98 36.27
CA LEU A 26 7.38 -6.22 35.81
C LEU A 26 8.27 -7.03 34.86
N ILE A 27 8.45 -8.33 35.13
CA ILE A 27 9.17 -9.26 34.26
C ILE A 27 8.45 -9.38 32.91
N LEU A 28 7.13 -9.54 32.90
CA LEU A 28 6.34 -9.60 31.67
C LEU A 28 6.49 -8.32 30.83
N ILE A 29 6.44 -7.14 31.46
CA ILE A 29 6.62 -5.85 30.78
C ILE A 29 8.00 -5.77 30.11
N ASP A 30 9.06 -6.25 30.76
CA ASP A 30 10.41 -6.28 30.17
C ASP A 30 10.46 -7.22 28.95
N TYR A 31 9.87 -8.42 29.05
CA TYR A 31 9.80 -9.34 27.92
C TYR A 31 9.02 -8.76 26.74
N ILE A 32 7.85 -8.14 26.98
CA ILE A 32 7.04 -7.50 25.93
C ILE A 32 7.82 -6.34 25.29
N ASN A 33 8.56 -5.57 26.08
CA ASN A 33 9.40 -4.50 25.56
C ASN A 33 10.48 -5.03 24.62
N TRP A 34 11.25 -6.04 25.04
CA TRP A 34 12.30 -6.64 24.21
C TRP A 34 11.75 -7.34 22.97
N PHE A 35 10.62 -8.04 23.10
CA PHE A 35 9.92 -8.59 21.97
C PHE A 35 9.57 -7.51 20.95
N GLY A 36 8.99 -6.38 21.40
CA GLY A 36 8.68 -5.24 20.55
C GLY A 36 9.93 -4.69 19.84
N VAL A 37 11.01 -4.44 20.58
CA VAL A 37 12.28 -3.93 20.01
C VAL A 37 12.81 -4.87 18.91
N MET A 38 12.81 -6.18 19.15
CA MET A 38 13.27 -7.17 18.17
C MET A 38 12.34 -7.26 16.96
N ALA A 39 11.01 -7.28 17.18
CA ALA A 39 10.03 -7.37 16.11
C ALA A 39 10.07 -6.13 15.19
N PHE A 40 10.08 -4.93 15.76
CA PHE A 40 10.17 -3.69 14.98
C PHE A 40 11.54 -3.53 14.31
N GLY A 41 12.63 -3.96 14.95
CA GLY A 41 13.96 -3.97 14.34
C GLY A 41 14.04 -4.90 13.13
N LEU A 42 13.55 -6.15 13.27
CA LEU A 42 13.47 -7.11 12.16
C LEU A 42 12.58 -6.58 11.02
N PHE A 43 11.44 -5.98 11.36
CA PHE A 43 10.55 -5.38 10.37
C PHE A 43 11.20 -4.20 9.64
N ALA A 44 11.90 -3.31 10.35
CA ALA A 44 12.63 -2.20 9.74
C ALA A 44 13.75 -2.69 8.81
N ILE A 45 14.53 -3.70 9.21
CA ILE A 45 15.53 -4.34 8.34
C ILE A 45 14.86 -4.93 7.11
N PHE A 46 13.72 -5.60 7.27
CA PHE A 46 12.96 -6.15 6.16
C PHE A 46 12.48 -5.06 5.19
N LEU A 47 11.94 -3.94 5.70
CA LEU A 47 11.51 -2.81 4.87
C LEU A 47 12.68 -2.18 4.11
N TRP A 48 13.81 -1.91 4.77
CA TRP A 48 15.02 -1.41 4.10
C TRP A 48 15.52 -2.40 3.03
N THR A 49 15.58 -3.69 3.35
CA THR A 49 15.97 -4.74 2.39
C THR A 49 15.02 -4.78 1.19
N GLY A 50 13.71 -4.67 1.45
CA GLY A 50 12.70 -4.58 0.42
C GLY A 50 12.91 -3.36 -0.47
N PHE A 51 13.12 -2.18 0.12
CA PHE A 51 13.46 -0.95 -0.61
C PHE A 51 14.66 -1.13 -1.55
N PHE A 52 15.74 -1.76 -1.07
CA PHE A 52 16.89 -2.08 -1.92
C PHE A 52 16.52 -3.03 -3.06
N ALA A 53 15.68 -4.02 -2.79
CA ALA A 53 15.24 -4.98 -3.81
C ALA A 53 14.41 -4.32 -4.91
N MET A 54 13.45 -3.45 -4.57
CA MET A 54 12.59 -2.78 -5.56
C MET A 54 13.34 -1.77 -6.42
N ASN A 55 14.34 -1.08 -5.87
CA ASN A 55 15.01 0.02 -6.57
C ASN A 55 16.35 -0.34 -7.22
N TYR A 56 17.08 -1.30 -6.64
CA TYR A 56 18.41 -1.70 -7.12
C TYR A 56 18.48 -3.17 -7.56
N GLY A 57 17.39 -3.92 -7.44
CA GLY A 57 17.32 -5.32 -7.88
C GLY A 57 17.99 -6.32 -6.93
N TRP A 58 18.41 -5.91 -5.74
CA TRP A 58 19.08 -6.77 -4.76
C TRP A 58 18.36 -6.81 -3.40
N PRO A 59 18.09 -8.00 -2.83
CA PRO A 59 18.33 -9.34 -3.37
C PRO A 59 17.35 -9.74 -4.49
N ALA A 60 17.87 -10.43 -5.51
CA ALA A 60 17.14 -10.71 -6.78
C ALA A 60 15.78 -11.39 -6.59
N LYS A 61 15.69 -12.42 -5.75
CA LYS A 61 14.40 -13.10 -5.48
C LYS A 61 13.34 -12.19 -4.88
N LEU A 62 13.75 -11.21 -4.07
CA LEU A 62 12.82 -10.25 -3.49
C LEU A 62 12.41 -9.20 -4.53
N ALA A 63 13.34 -8.79 -5.40
CA ALA A 63 13.08 -7.88 -6.50
C ALA A 63 12.07 -8.48 -7.50
N GLU A 64 12.26 -9.75 -7.88
CA GLU A 64 11.32 -10.49 -8.72
C GLU A 64 9.92 -10.54 -8.11
N ARG A 65 9.82 -10.82 -6.80
CA ARG A 65 8.53 -10.81 -6.09
C ARG A 65 7.92 -9.43 -6.03
N ALA A 66 8.71 -8.38 -5.78
CA ALA A 66 8.24 -7.00 -5.75
C ALA A 66 7.68 -6.57 -7.12
N ALA A 67 8.39 -6.89 -8.20
CA ALA A 67 7.93 -6.65 -9.58
C ALA A 67 6.69 -7.48 -9.94
N TYR A 68 6.62 -8.74 -9.47
CA TYR A 68 5.45 -9.60 -9.68
C TYR A 68 4.15 -9.01 -9.08
N PHE A 69 4.25 -8.39 -7.90
CA PHE A 69 3.09 -7.79 -7.23
C PHE A 69 2.75 -6.37 -7.72
N SER A 70 3.75 -5.60 -8.17
CA SER A 70 3.56 -4.25 -8.72
C SER A 70 4.29 -4.11 -10.05
N PRO A 71 3.73 -4.63 -11.16
CA PRO A 71 4.44 -4.71 -12.45
C PRO A 71 4.64 -3.36 -13.14
N TYR A 72 3.88 -2.33 -12.74
CA TYR A 72 3.99 -0.97 -13.28
C TYR A 72 4.78 -0.03 -12.37
N TYR A 73 5.35 -0.54 -11.27
CA TYR A 73 6.24 0.25 -10.44
C TYR A 73 7.56 0.49 -11.18
N THR A 74 7.93 1.75 -11.30
CA THR A 74 9.27 2.18 -11.73
C THR A 74 10.05 2.63 -10.51
N PRO A 75 11.35 2.30 -10.38
CA PRO A 75 12.18 2.79 -9.30
C PRO A 75 12.08 4.31 -9.17
N ASP A 76 11.60 4.78 -8.02
CA ASP A 76 11.42 6.18 -7.71
C ASP A 76 12.02 6.47 -6.34
N ILE A 77 13.05 7.33 -6.32
CA ILE A 77 13.78 7.69 -5.12
C ILE A 77 13.69 9.20 -4.95
N ASP A 78 12.63 9.62 -4.25
CA ASP A 78 12.48 11.00 -3.83
C ASP A 78 13.38 11.29 -2.60
N PRO A 79 14.23 12.34 -2.66
CA PRO A 79 15.08 12.76 -1.56
C PRO A 79 14.34 13.03 -0.24
N ILE A 80 13.10 13.53 -0.27
CA ILE A 80 12.34 13.93 0.93
C ILE A 80 11.90 12.69 1.73
N PRO A 81 11.13 11.72 1.17
CA PRO A 81 10.83 10.46 1.86
C PRO A 81 12.07 9.70 2.30
N MET A 82 13.14 9.72 1.50
CA MET A 82 14.41 9.11 1.85
C MET A 82 15.05 9.74 3.11
N ALA A 83 15.10 11.07 3.17
CA ALA A 83 15.60 11.79 4.34
C ALA A 83 14.78 11.48 5.59
N VAL A 84 13.45 11.42 5.48
CA VAL A 84 12.57 11.05 6.60
C VAL A 84 12.87 9.62 7.08
N ALA A 85 12.99 8.64 6.17
CA ALA A 85 13.34 7.26 6.54
C ALA A 85 14.69 7.17 7.26
N LEU A 86 15.70 7.89 6.77
CA LEU A 86 17.04 7.97 7.35
C LEU A 86 17.07 8.72 8.68
N LEU A 87 16.14 9.62 8.96
CA LEU A 87 16.02 10.30 10.25
C LEU A 87 15.29 9.45 11.29
N PHE A 88 14.19 8.79 10.92
CA PHE A 88 13.39 8.01 11.86
C PHE A 88 14.13 6.76 12.37
N THR A 89 14.96 6.14 11.51
CA THR A 89 15.77 4.95 11.89
C THR A 89 16.72 5.21 13.07
N PRO A 90 17.63 6.21 13.04
CA PRO A 90 18.50 6.52 14.17
C PRO A 90 17.74 7.12 15.36
N LEU A 91 16.65 7.87 15.15
CA LEU A 91 15.80 8.35 16.24
C LEU A 91 15.19 7.20 17.03
N TRP A 92 14.77 6.13 16.36
CA TRP A 92 14.30 4.92 17.01
C TRP A 92 15.41 4.20 17.77
N LEU A 93 16.60 4.05 17.18
CA LEU A 93 17.76 3.45 17.86
C LEU A 93 18.15 4.24 19.13
N TRP A 94 18.13 5.56 19.05
CA TRP A 94 18.29 6.42 20.22
C TRP A 94 17.16 6.18 21.22
N ALA A 95 15.90 6.14 20.77
CA ALA A 95 14.76 5.96 21.65
C ALA A 95 14.86 4.70 22.52
N ILE A 96 15.30 3.57 21.95
CA ILE A 96 15.42 2.27 22.64
C ILE A 96 16.69 2.13 23.49
N THR A 97 17.74 2.93 23.26
CA THR A 97 19.03 2.87 23.97
C THR A 97 19.11 3.80 25.19
N ARG A 98 18.09 4.65 25.41
CA ARG A 98 18.02 5.56 26.57
C ARG A 98 17.97 4.81 27.92
N LYS A 99 18.87 5.16 28.84
CA LYS A 99 19.11 4.44 30.11
C LYS A 99 18.17 4.78 31.28
N ASN A 100 17.29 5.79 31.18
CA ASN A 100 16.66 6.42 32.37
C ASN A 100 15.12 6.39 32.43
N ILE A 101 14.42 5.55 31.66
CA ILE A 101 12.95 5.49 31.71
C ILE A 101 12.53 4.25 32.51
N ARG A 102 12.01 4.39 33.74
CA ARG A 102 11.43 3.27 34.51
C ARG A 102 9.95 3.52 34.74
N GLY A 103 9.11 2.54 34.36
CA GLY A 103 7.64 2.59 34.41
C GLY A 103 6.97 2.64 33.03
N ARG A 104 7.35 3.59 32.16
CA ARG A 104 6.70 3.81 30.83
C ARG A 104 7.50 3.31 29.63
N GLN A 105 8.68 2.71 29.85
CA GLN A 105 9.64 2.38 28.79
C GLN A 105 9.07 1.44 27.73
N ALA A 106 8.33 0.42 28.15
CA ALA A 106 7.68 -0.51 27.24
C ALA A 106 6.72 0.21 26.28
N VAL A 107 5.83 1.05 26.82
CA VAL A 107 4.85 1.80 26.02
C VAL A 107 5.55 2.77 25.06
N THR A 108 6.56 3.50 25.52
CA THR A 108 7.26 4.47 24.67
C THR A 108 8.07 3.80 23.57
N ASN A 109 8.68 2.63 23.84
CA ASN A 109 9.44 1.89 22.85
C ASN A 109 8.53 1.25 21.80
N TRP A 110 7.36 0.77 22.21
CA TRP A 110 6.33 0.28 21.29
C TRP A 110 5.80 1.41 20.41
N ALA A 111 5.44 2.55 20.99
CA ALA A 111 5.01 3.72 20.22
C ALA A 111 6.09 4.14 19.21
N ALA A 112 7.36 4.23 19.63
CA ALA A 112 8.47 4.55 18.73
C ALA A 112 8.65 3.50 17.62
N GLY A 113 8.50 2.21 17.94
CA GLY A 113 8.60 1.12 16.97
C GLY A 113 7.48 1.12 15.93
N VAL A 114 6.23 1.34 16.36
CA VAL A 114 5.09 1.51 15.45
C VAL A 114 5.30 2.74 14.56
N THR A 115 5.75 3.86 15.13
CA THR A 115 6.05 5.08 14.37
C THR A 115 7.15 4.84 13.34
N LEU A 116 8.23 4.13 13.68
CA LEU A 116 9.28 3.78 12.71
C LEU A 116 8.72 2.89 11.59
N ALA A 117 8.00 1.82 11.95
CA ALA A 117 7.43 0.88 11.00
C ALA A 117 6.48 1.58 10.01
N TRP A 118 5.62 2.45 10.52
CA TRP A 118 4.71 3.23 9.71
C TRP A 118 5.43 4.25 8.83
N ALA A 119 6.40 4.99 9.39
CA ALA A 119 7.19 5.95 8.64
C ALA A 119 7.91 5.28 7.46
N LEU A 120 8.65 4.19 7.71
CA LEU A 120 9.34 3.45 6.65
C LEU A 120 8.38 2.89 5.60
N LEU A 121 7.20 2.42 5.99
CA LEU A 121 6.19 1.94 5.05
C LEU A 121 5.66 3.08 4.16
N MET A 122 5.31 4.21 4.76
CA MET A 122 4.74 5.36 4.04
C MET A 122 5.78 6.18 3.26
N THR A 123 7.07 6.03 3.56
CA THR A 123 8.12 6.72 2.80
C THR A 123 8.74 5.81 1.75
N LEU A 124 9.10 4.57 2.10
CA LEU A 124 9.85 3.69 1.20
C LEU A 124 8.95 2.86 0.30
N PHE A 125 7.74 2.47 0.74
CA PHE A 125 6.87 1.57 -0.02
C PHE A 125 5.65 2.26 -0.63
N LEU A 126 5.38 3.52 -0.29
CA LEU A 126 4.18 4.21 -0.77
C LEU A 126 4.11 4.26 -2.31
N PRO A 127 5.16 4.67 -3.05
CA PRO A 127 5.11 4.65 -4.52
C PRO A 127 4.85 3.26 -5.10
N TRP A 128 5.44 2.21 -4.51
CA TRP A 128 5.24 0.82 -4.91
C TRP A 128 3.81 0.33 -4.64
N LEU A 129 3.25 0.68 -3.47
CA LEU A 129 1.87 0.37 -3.08
C LEU A 129 0.85 1.09 -3.97
N ASP A 130 1.13 2.35 -4.33
CA ASP A 130 0.29 3.14 -5.21
C ASP A 130 0.27 2.55 -6.62
N ALA A 131 1.43 2.19 -7.17
CA ALA A 131 1.51 1.50 -8.47
C ALA A 131 0.76 0.16 -8.48
N ALA A 132 0.75 -0.58 -7.36
CA ALA A 132 0.06 -1.86 -7.25
C ALA A 132 -1.48 -1.71 -7.19
N LYS A 133 -1.98 -0.61 -6.62
CA LYS A 133 -3.42 -0.38 -6.39
C LYS A 133 -4.08 0.56 -7.40
N SER A 134 -3.29 1.35 -8.11
CA SER A 134 -3.74 2.36 -9.06
C SER A 134 -4.64 1.80 -10.16
N HIS A 135 -5.62 2.60 -10.58
CA HIS A 135 -6.44 2.32 -11.75
C HIS A 135 -5.86 2.94 -13.03
N ALA A 136 -4.80 3.76 -12.92
CA ALA A 136 -4.18 4.40 -14.08
C ALA A 136 -3.82 3.41 -15.20
N PRO A 137 -3.19 2.25 -14.93
CA PRO A 137 -2.79 1.35 -16.00
C PRO A 137 -3.97 0.79 -16.81
N VAL A 138 -5.12 0.55 -16.16
CA VAL A 138 -6.30 -0.02 -16.83
C VAL A 138 -7.03 1.04 -17.66
N VAL A 139 -7.07 2.28 -17.18
CA VAL A 139 -7.62 3.43 -17.92
C VAL A 139 -6.77 3.70 -19.16
N LEU A 140 -5.44 3.82 -19.00
CA LEU A 140 -4.51 4.06 -20.10
C LEU A 140 -4.52 2.94 -21.14
N GLN A 141 -4.67 1.67 -20.72
CA GLN A 141 -4.83 0.55 -21.65
C GLN A 141 -6.13 0.61 -22.45
N THR A 142 -7.21 1.12 -21.84
CA THR A 142 -8.49 1.30 -22.53
C THR A 142 -8.35 2.36 -23.61
N GLU A 143 -7.73 3.50 -23.27
CA GLU A 143 -7.51 4.58 -24.24
C GLU A 143 -6.55 4.18 -25.36
N ALA A 144 -5.50 3.42 -25.03
CA ALA A 144 -4.54 2.91 -26.02
C ALA A 144 -5.17 1.90 -27.00
N ALA A 145 -6.32 1.31 -26.65
CA ALA A 145 -7.07 0.42 -27.55
C ALA A 145 -8.01 1.18 -28.50
N LEU A 146 -8.23 2.48 -28.30
CA LEU A 146 -9.01 3.32 -29.20
C LEU A 146 -8.17 3.73 -30.41
N SER A 147 -8.80 3.85 -31.58
CA SER A 147 -8.11 4.45 -32.74
C SER A 147 -7.87 5.95 -32.49
N PRO A 148 -6.80 6.55 -33.04
CA PRO A 148 -6.54 7.99 -32.89
C PRO A 148 -7.73 8.85 -33.32
N GLU A 149 -8.42 8.46 -34.40
CA GLU A 149 -9.60 9.18 -34.92
C GLU A 149 -10.77 9.09 -33.94
N LEU A 150 -10.99 7.93 -33.32
CA LEU A 150 -12.04 7.77 -32.32
C LEU A 150 -11.72 8.56 -31.05
N LYS A 151 -10.47 8.53 -30.57
CA LYS A 151 -10.06 9.32 -29.40
C LYS A 151 -10.28 10.81 -29.64
N GLN A 152 -9.92 11.32 -30.82
CA GLN A 152 -10.19 12.71 -31.18
C GLN A 152 -11.68 13.03 -31.23
N ARG A 153 -12.51 12.19 -31.85
CA ARG A 153 -13.97 12.40 -31.88
C ARG A 153 -14.62 12.37 -30.50
N LEU A 154 -14.11 11.54 -29.59
CA LEU A 154 -14.54 11.52 -28.18
C LEU A 154 -14.11 12.79 -27.43
N SER A 155 -12.93 13.34 -27.74
CA SER A 155 -12.47 14.61 -27.17
C SER A 155 -13.24 15.82 -27.72
N ASP A 156 -13.63 15.79 -29.00
CA ASP A 156 -14.41 16.84 -29.66
C ASP A 156 -15.93 16.73 -29.39
N ASP A 157 -16.35 15.80 -28.52
CA ASP A 157 -17.76 15.53 -28.15
C ASP A 157 -18.65 15.13 -29.35
N LEU A 158 -18.04 14.58 -30.41
CA LEU A 158 -18.71 14.05 -31.61
C LEU A 158 -19.16 12.59 -31.46
N GLU A 159 -18.53 11.87 -30.53
CA GLU A 159 -18.95 10.56 -30.05
C GLU A 159 -18.88 10.59 -28.51
N CYS A 160 -19.58 9.69 -27.83
CA CYS A 160 -19.53 9.63 -26.37
C CYS A 160 -19.41 8.19 -25.87
N ILE A 161 -18.85 8.05 -24.67
CA ILE A 161 -18.79 6.80 -23.90
C ILE A 161 -19.72 6.95 -22.70
N SER A 162 -20.71 6.07 -22.61
CA SER A 162 -21.62 5.97 -21.48
C SER A 162 -21.07 5.07 -20.39
N ILE A 163 -21.33 5.40 -19.14
CA ILE A 163 -21.05 4.59 -17.96
C ILE A 163 -22.26 4.58 -17.04
N ALA A 164 -22.54 3.43 -16.44
CA ALA A 164 -23.68 3.28 -15.55
C ALA A 164 -23.48 4.10 -14.26
N ASN A 165 -24.55 4.70 -13.72
CA ASN A 165 -24.47 5.48 -12.50
C ASN A 165 -24.01 4.64 -11.30
N GLU A 166 -24.38 3.36 -11.25
CA GLU A 166 -23.99 2.40 -10.21
C GLU A 166 -22.49 2.01 -10.24
N ASP A 167 -21.80 2.18 -11.38
CA ASP A 167 -20.38 1.85 -11.56
C ASP A 167 -19.46 2.93 -10.95
N HIS A 168 -19.72 3.32 -9.70
CA HIS A 168 -19.07 4.43 -9.00
C HIS A 168 -17.54 4.34 -9.01
N ARG A 169 -16.97 3.13 -8.86
CA ARG A 169 -15.51 2.93 -8.84
C ARG A 169 -14.89 3.23 -10.21
N ALA A 170 -15.50 2.71 -11.27
CA ALA A 170 -15.07 2.99 -12.65
C ALA A 170 -15.19 4.49 -12.95
N ARG A 171 -16.30 5.13 -12.56
CA ARG A 171 -16.50 6.57 -12.75
C ARG A 171 -15.39 7.41 -12.12
N ILE A 172 -15.07 7.15 -10.85
CA ILE A 172 -13.99 7.88 -10.14
C ILE A 172 -12.64 7.59 -10.79
N ALA A 173 -12.36 6.34 -11.14
CA ALA A 173 -11.09 5.97 -11.76
C ALA A 173 -10.86 6.65 -13.12
N TRP A 174 -11.88 6.67 -13.99
CA TRP A 174 -11.76 7.33 -15.29
C TRP A 174 -11.73 8.85 -15.14
N ALA A 175 -12.52 9.45 -14.25
CA ALA A 175 -12.43 10.88 -13.98
C ALA A 175 -11.04 11.33 -13.46
N GLN A 176 -10.30 10.44 -12.79
CA GLN A 176 -8.99 10.74 -12.23
C GLN A 176 -7.84 10.55 -13.24
N TYR A 177 -7.96 9.59 -14.16
CA TYR A 177 -6.84 9.13 -15.00
C TYR A 177 -7.09 9.24 -16.51
N SER A 178 -8.29 9.57 -16.95
CA SER A 178 -8.65 9.72 -18.36
C SER A 178 -8.81 11.19 -18.72
N ASP A 179 -8.42 11.54 -19.95
CA ASP A 179 -8.71 12.85 -20.54
C ASP A 179 -10.09 12.86 -21.23
N LEU A 180 -10.77 11.72 -21.32
CA LEU A 180 -12.06 11.57 -21.99
C LEU A 180 -13.20 11.81 -21.01
N THR A 181 -14.21 12.55 -21.45
CA THR A 181 -15.42 12.78 -20.66
C THR A 181 -16.36 11.57 -20.79
N LEU A 182 -16.74 10.98 -19.65
CA LEU A 182 -17.74 9.91 -19.60
C LEU A 182 -19.12 10.48 -19.29
N HIS A 183 -20.13 9.99 -20.02
CA HIS A 183 -21.52 10.37 -19.84
C HIS A 183 -22.23 9.35 -18.94
N ILE A 184 -22.99 9.83 -17.96
CA ILE A 184 -23.64 8.96 -16.98
C ILE A 184 -25.03 8.57 -17.48
N ASP A 185 -25.29 7.26 -17.56
CA ASP A 185 -26.57 6.68 -17.99
C ASP A 185 -27.09 7.18 -19.35
N ASP A 186 -26.20 7.63 -20.23
CA ASP A 186 -26.58 8.11 -21.55
C ASP A 186 -26.75 6.95 -22.53
N ALA A 187 -27.98 6.68 -22.95
CA ALA A 187 -28.31 5.62 -23.90
C ALA A 187 -28.03 6.00 -25.36
N ALA A 188 -27.84 7.30 -25.66
CA ALA A 188 -27.53 7.76 -27.01
C ALA A 188 -26.11 7.35 -27.42
N CYS A 189 -25.18 7.28 -26.46
CA CYS A 189 -23.80 6.88 -26.70
C CYS A 189 -23.67 5.52 -27.37
N ARG A 190 -22.86 5.49 -28.43
CA ARG A 190 -22.53 4.26 -29.17
C ARG A 190 -21.57 3.36 -28.39
N TYR A 191 -20.77 3.94 -27.49
CA TYR A 191 -19.80 3.22 -26.68
C TYR A 191 -20.27 3.18 -25.23
N ARG A 192 -20.01 2.06 -24.55
CA ARG A 192 -20.33 1.88 -23.14
C ARG A 192 -19.17 1.25 -22.40
N LEU A 193 -18.71 1.91 -21.33
CA LEU A 193 -17.79 1.36 -20.37
C LEU A 193 -18.59 0.62 -19.29
N VAL A 194 -18.24 -0.63 -19.03
CA VAL A 194 -18.91 -1.47 -18.03
C VAL A 194 -17.90 -2.08 -17.06
N GLN A 195 -18.26 -2.11 -15.78
CA GLN A 195 -17.52 -2.85 -14.76
C GLN A 195 -18.02 -4.31 -14.71
N GLN A 196 -17.19 -5.25 -15.17
CA GLN A 196 -17.56 -6.67 -15.22
C GLN A 196 -16.34 -7.59 -15.06
N PRO A 197 -16.51 -8.83 -14.59
CA PRO A 197 -15.41 -9.80 -14.53
C PRO A 197 -14.70 -9.96 -15.89
N LYS A 198 -13.42 -10.32 -15.84
CA LYS A 198 -12.68 -10.66 -17.05
C LYS A 198 -13.34 -11.85 -17.76
N ASN A 199 -13.33 -11.81 -19.09
CA ASN A 199 -13.91 -12.83 -19.96
C ASN A 199 -15.45 -12.96 -19.88
N THR A 200 -16.15 -11.98 -19.30
CA THR A 200 -17.59 -11.86 -19.52
C THR A 200 -17.87 -11.53 -20.99
N ASP A 201 -18.81 -12.26 -21.59
CA ASP A 201 -19.24 -12.05 -22.97
C ASP A 201 -19.99 -10.72 -23.13
N ALA A 202 -19.97 -10.17 -24.34
CA ALA A 202 -20.74 -8.97 -24.62
C ALA A 202 -22.24 -9.30 -24.64
N PRO A 203 -23.11 -8.44 -24.10
CA PRO A 203 -24.55 -8.61 -24.23
C PRO A 203 -24.98 -8.52 -25.71
N PRO A 204 -26.14 -9.10 -26.09
CA PRO A 204 -26.65 -9.02 -27.45
C PRO A 204 -26.75 -7.57 -27.98
N GLY A 205 -26.36 -7.34 -29.23
CA GLY A 205 -26.32 -6.00 -29.84
C GLY A 205 -25.13 -5.14 -29.43
N TRP A 206 -24.15 -5.72 -28.72
CA TRP A 206 -22.89 -5.06 -28.37
C TRP A 206 -21.71 -5.93 -28.76
N THR A 207 -20.69 -5.30 -29.32
CA THR A 207 -19.38 -5.91 -29.56
C THR A 207 -18.38 -5.40 -28.53
N LYS A 208 -17.63 -6.32 -27.89
CA LYS A 208 -16.57 -5.97 -26.96
C LYS A 208 -15.29 -5.59 -27.72
N ILE A 209 -14.91 -4.32 -27.67
CA ILE A 209 -13.71 -3.79 -28.37
C ILE A 209 -12.47 -3.81 -27.48
N TRP A 210 -12.64 -3.77 -26.16
CA TRP A 210 -11.54 -3.89 -25.21
C TRP A 210 -11.99 -4.53 -23.91
N GLN A 211 -11.07 -5.21 -23.22
CA GLN A 211 -11.25 -5.70 -21.86
C GLN A 211 -9.94 -5.63 -21.07
N GLY A 212 -10.05 -5.33 -19.78
CA GLY A 212 -8.90 -5.24 -18.89
C GLY A 212 -9.26 -5.31 -17.42
N ALA A 213 -8.24 -5.35 -16.57
CA ALA A 213 -8.39 -5.23 -15.13
C ALA A 213 -7.09 -4.71 -14.54
N ARG A 214 -7.16 -4.20 -13.31
CA ARG A 214 -5.97 -3.91 -12.52
C ARG A 214 -5.10 -5.17 -12.39
N PRO A 215 -3.76 -5.03 -12.35
CA PRO A 215 -2.86 -6.13 -12.10
C PRO A 215 -3.31 -6.96 -10.91
N ARG A 216 -3.29 -8.29 -11.10
CA ARG A 216 -3.59 -9.26 -10.05
C ARG A 216 -4.99 -9.15 -9.40
N ASN A 217 -5.88 -8.29 -9.91
CA ASN A 217 -7.29 -8.32 -9.53
C ASN A 217 -8.01 -9.42 -10.30
N LYS A 218 -8.60 -10.37 -9.57
CA LYS A 218 -9.30 -11.53 -10.14
C LYS A 218 -10.82 -11.32 -10.24
N VAL A 219 -11.35 -10.32 -9.54
CA VAL A 219 -12.80 -10.11 -9.40
C VAL A 219 -13.24 -8.91 -10.22
N GLU A 220 -12.52 -7.80 -10.09
CA GLU A 220 -12.85 -6.57 -10.80
C GLU A 220 -12.21 -6.57 -12.18
N GLY A 221 -13.03 -6.32 -13.20
CA GLY A 221 -12.59 -6.04 -14.55
C GLY A 221 -13.43 -4.93 -15.18
N PHE A 222 -13.01 -4.52 -16.36
CA PHE A 222 -13.66 -3.49 -17.15
C PHE A 222 -13.70 -3.94 -18.60
N ALA A 223 -14.74 -3.55 -19.31
CA ALA A 223 -14.84 -3.75 -20.75
C ALA A 223 -15.38 -2.49 -21.41
N LEU A 224 -14.89 -2.22 -22.61
CA LEU A 224 -15.44 -1.21 -23.48
C LEU A 224 -16.24 -1.90 -24.58
N LEU A 225 -17.51 -1.57 -24.65
CA LEU A 225 -18.47 -2.13 -25.59
C LEU A 225 -18.82 -1.09 -26.64
N LYS A 226 -19.03 -1.53 -27.88
CA LYS A 226 -19.55 -0.75 -29.00
C LYS A 226 -20.89 -1.33 -29.40
N ARG A 227 -21.91 -0.49 -29.54
CA ARG A 227 -23.23 -0.90 -30.02
C ARG A 227 -23.13 -1.33 -31.49
N GLU A 228 -23.69 -2.49 -31.81
CA GLU A 228 -23.85 -2.97 -33.18
C GLU A 228 -24.91 -2.09 -33.88
N GLU A 229 -24.65 -1.73 -35.13
CA GLU A 229 -25.56 -0.93 -35.96
C GLU A 229 -26.74 -1.76 -36.47
#